data_AF-L0DU01-F1
#
_entry.id   AF-L0DU01-F1
#
_cell.length_a   1.000
_cell.length_b   1.000
_cell.length_c   1.000
_cell.angle_alpha   90.00
_cell.angle_beta   90.00
_cell.angle_gamma   90.00
#
_symmetry.space_group_name_H-M   'P 1'
#
loop_
_entity.id
_entity.type
_entity.pdbx_description
1 polymer ?
#
loop_
_entity_poly.entity_id
_entity_poly.type
_entity_poly.pdbx_seq_one_letter_code
_entity_poly.pdbx_strand_id
1 'polypeptide(L)'
;MAKNKRKRTHAQKAARARCKAEFMTIFVAGKQKRVRRPPSIDGLDPDEFICRNADPIWLHQNEMWEYMEPEPVDNDTEPVVKPRTRAQDALNVHEPQEIDGEPVVKRPGDDIPF
;
A
#
# COMPACT_ATOMS: atom_id res chain seq x y z
N MET A 1 47.05 -11.42 51.15
CA MET A 1 45.97 -12.42 50.94
C MET A 1 45.12 -12.01 49.74
N ALA A 2 45.22 -12.70 48.60
CA ALA A 2 44.33 -12.45 47.47
C ALA A 2 42.93 -13.00 47.80
N LYS A 3 41.91 -12.14 47.78
CA LYS A 3 40.53 -12.56 48.03
C LYS A 3 40.08 -13.52 46.93
N ASN A 4 39.59 -14.69 47.32
CA ASN A 4 39.16 -15.71 46.36
C ASN A 4 37.87 -15.23 45.66
N LYS A 5 37.92 -15.02 44.33
CA LYS A 5 36.75 -14.54 43.57
C LYS A 5 35.77 -15.69 43.36
N ARG A 6 34.62 -15.61 44.02
CA ARG A 6 33.54 -16.59 43.86
C ARG A 6 33.04 -16.63 42.40
N LYS A 7 32.84 -17.84 41.88
CA LYS A 7 32.21 -18.05 40.56
C LYS A 7 30.74 -17.60 40.60
N ARG A 8 30.26 -17.01 39.50
CA ARG A 8 28.86 -16.58 39.39
C ARG A 8 27.93 -17.79 39.32
N THR A 9 26.78 -17.68 39.97
CA THR A 9 25.70 -18.69 39.89
C THR A 9 25.02 -18.67 38.52
N HIS A 10 24.28 -19.73 38.18
CA HIS A 10 23.53 -19.78 36.92
C HIS A 10 22.51 -18.64 36.81
N ALA A 11 21.78 -18.35 37.89
CA ALA A 11 20.83 -17.23 37.95
C ALA A 11 21.50 -15.88 37.68
N GLN A 12 22.69 -15.63 38.24
CA GLN A 12 23.45 -14.39 38.00
C GLN A 12 23.93 -14.28 36.54
N LYS A 13 24.31 -15.40 35.91
CA LYS A 13 24.66 -15.43 34.48
C LYS A 13 23.44 -15.12 33.61
N ALA A 14 22.29 -15.72 33.91
CA ALA A 14 21.04 -15.49 33.18
C ALA A 14 20.57 -14.04 33.30
N ALA A 15 20.58 -13.46 34.51
CA ALA A 15 20.23 -12.05 34.72
C ALA A 15 21.15 -11.11 33.91
N ARG A 16 22.46 -11.38 33.89
CA ARG A 16 23.41 -10.60 33.07
C ARG A 16 23.10 -10.74 31.57
N ALA A 17 22.72 -11.93 31.10
CA ALA A 17 22.36 -12.15 29.70
C ALA A 17 21.10 -11.35 29.33
N ARG A 18 20.05 -11.41 30.15
CA ARG A 18 18.83 -10.61 29.97
C ARG A 18 19.13 -9.10 29.91
N CYS A 19 19.92 -8.59 30.86
CA CYS A 19 20.30 -7.17 30.85
C CYS A 19 21.11 -6.75 29.61
N LYS A 20 21.90 -7.65 29.02
CA LYS A 20 22.67 -7.38 27.79
C LYS A 20 21.80 -7.40 26.53
N ALA A 21 20.74 -8.22 26.54
CA ALA A 21 19.77 -8.29 25.46
C ALA A 21 18.89 -7.03 25.45
N GLU A 22 18.35 -6.64 26.61
CA GLU A 22 17.41 -5.50 26.70
C GLU A 22 18.11 -4.13 26.60
N PHE A 23 19.35 -4.00 27.08
CA PHE A 23 20.04 -2.71 27.13
C PHE A 23 21.34 -2.72 26.35
N MET A 24 21.63 -1.61 25.69
CA MET A 24 22.95 -1.28 25.17
C MET A 24 23.55 -0.11 25.94
N THR A 25 24.85 0.11 25.76
CA THR A 25 25.54 1.24 26.38
C THR A 25 26.03 2.17 25.29
N ILE A 26 25.58 3.41 25.34
CA ILE A 26 25.94 4.46 24.39
C ILE A 26 26.73 5.56 25.11
N PHE A 27 27.53 6.30 24.37
CA PHE A 27 28.19 7.50 24.87
C PHE A 27 27.42 8.73 24.42
N VAL A 28 26.87 9.47 25.37
CA VAL A 28 26.18 10.74 25.10
C VAL A 28 26.95 11.84 25.81
N ALA A 29 27.49 12.79 25.04
CA ALA A 29 28.30 13.90 25.56
C ALA A 29 29.47 13.44 26.47
N GLY A 30 30.22 12.42 26.04
CA GLY A 30 31.34 11.86 26.79
C GLY A 30 30.97 11.04 28.02
N LYS A 31 29.68 10.88 28.33
CA LYS A 31 29.19 10.07 29.45
C LYS A 31 28.62 8.75 28.97
N GLN A 32 29.03 7.67 29.62
CA GLN A 32 28.52 6.34 29.35
C GLN A 32 27.11 6.19 29.95
N LYS A 33 26.09 6.01 29.10
CA LYS A 33 24.69 5.82 29.51
C LYS A 33 24.16 4.46 29.05
N ARG A 34 23.39 3.79 29.92
CA ARG A 34 22.64 2.57 29.57
C ARG A 34 21.28 2.97 29.02
N VAL A 35 20.98 2.54 27.79
CA VAL A 35 19.71 2.81 27.11
C VAL A 35 19.12 1.49 26.64
N ARG A 36 17.80 1.37 26.60
CA ARG A 36 17.12 0.21 26.04
C ARG A 36 17.49 0.06 24.56
N ARG A 37 17.66 -1.16 24.09
CA ARG A 37 17.85 -1.39 22.66
C ARG A 37 16.56 -0.98 21.92
N PRO A 38 16.64 -0.27 20.79
CA PRO A 38 15.48 -0.10 19.94
C PRO A 38 15.00 -1.50 19.53
N PRO A 39 13.68 -1.71 19.43
CA PRO A 39 13.13 -3.00 19.07
C PRO A 39 13.58 -3.35 17.64
N SER A 40 14.38 -4.40 17.49
CA SER A 40 14.60 -5.03 16.17
C SER A 40 13.53 -6.11 16.00
N ILE A 41 12.73 -6.02 14.94
CA ILE A 41 11.68 -7.00 14.64
C ILE A 41 12.31 -8.10 13.79
N ASP A 42 12.34 -9.34 14.29
CA ASP A 42 12.96 -10.52 13.62
C ASP A 42 14.38 -10.29 13.09
N GLY A 43 15.17 -9.45 13.77
CA GLY A 43 16.54 -9.14 13.36
C GLY A 43 16.66 -8.10 12.24
N LEU A 44 15.53 -7.55 11.80
CA LEU A 44 15.44 -6.44 10.88
C LEU A 44 15.22 -5.13 11.63
N ASP A 45 15.60 -4.04 10.98
CA ASP A 45 15.18 -2.72 11.41
C ASP A 45 13.65 -2.59 11.25
N PRO A 46 12.93 -1.90 12.16
CA PRO A 46 11.48 -1.73 12.04
C PRO A 46 11.04 -1.23 10.66
N ASP A 47 11.78 -0.29 10.08
CA ASP A 47 11.44 0.31 8.79
C ASP A 47 11.56 -0.73 7.67
N GLU A 48 12.61 -1.56 7.73
CA GLU A 48 12.84 -2.65 6.78
C GLU A 48 11.80 -3.77 6.93
N PHE A 49 11.35 -4.06 8.16
CA PHE A 49 10.28 -5.00 8.42
C PHE A 49 8.94 -4.52 7.85
N ILE A 50 8.65 -3.22 7.98
CA ILE A 50 7.45 -2.59 7.43
C ILE A 50 7.46 -2.68 5.90
N CYS A 51 8.56 -2.32 5.23
CA CYS A 51 8.64 -2.37 3.77
C CYS A 51 8.38 -3.77 3.20
N ARG A 52 8.79 -4.83 3.91
CA ARG A 52 8.61 -6.21 3.44
C ARG A 52 7.23 -6.79 3.66
N ASN A 53 6.51 -6.33 4.69
CA ASN A 53 5.29 -7.00 5.15
C ASN A 53 4.03 -6.11 5.09
N ALA A 54 4.17 -4.80 4.87
CA ALA A 54 3.05 -3.88 4.89
C ALA A 54 2.22 -3.95 3.60
N ASP A 55 0.90 -4.01 3.75
CA ASP A 55 -0.03 -3.86 2.63
C ASP A 55 0.00 -2.41 2.10
N PRO A 56 -0.31 -2.19 0.80
CA PRO A 56 -0.38 -0.84 0.23
C PRO A 56 -1.35 0.09 0.97
N ILE A 57 -2.44 -0.45 1.54
CA ILE A 57 -3.40 0.30 2.37
C ILE A 57 -2.71 0.82 3.64
N TRP A 58 -1.87 0.00 4.26
CA TRP A 58 -1.15 0.37 5.48
C TRP A 58 -0.10 1.44 5.19
N LEU A 59 0.65 1.29 4.08
CA LEU A 59 1.64 2.29 3.64
C LEU A 59 0.97 3.65 3.34
N HIS A 60 -0.22 3.64 2.73
CA HIS A 60 -1.01 4.84 2.46
C HIS A 60 -1.38 5.59 3.74
N GLN A 61 -1.87 4.87 4.75
CA GLN A 61 -2.32 5.46 6.02
C GLN A 61 -1.17 6.05 6.85
N ASN A 62 0.06 5.56 6.66
CA ASN A 62 1.26 6.03 7.37
C ASN A 62 2.11 7.00 6.53
N GLU A 63 1.56 7.50 5.41
CA GLU A 63 2.25 8.41 4.48
C GLU A 63 3.57 7.86 3.90
N MET A 64 3.69 6.53 3.85
CA MET A 64 4.88 5.79 3.39
C MET A 64 4.82 5.46 1.90
N TRP A 65 4.48 6.46 1.08
CA TRP A 65 4.28 6.34 -0.38
C TRP A 65 5.52 5.93 -1.15
N GLU A 66 6.71 6.28 -0.63
CA GLU A 66 8.00 5.98 -1.25
C GLU A 66 8.25 4.48 -1.39
N TYR A 67 7.53 3.65 -0.62
CA TYR A 67 7.64 2.20 -0.62
C TYR A 67 6.53 1.51 -1.42
N MET A 68 5.59 2.26 -2.01
CA MET A 68 4.61 1.67 -2.91
C MET A 68 5.29 1.33 -4.23
N GLU A 69 5.26 0.05 -4.62
CA GLU A 69 5.67 -0.33 -5.96
C GLU A 69 4.68 0.28 -6.96
N PRO A 70 5.17 0.92 -8.04
CA PRO A 70 4.28 1.35 -9.10
C PRO A 70 3.61 0.13 -9.70
N GLU A 71 2.27 0.15 -9.75
CA GLU A 71 1.50 -0.85 -10.48
C GLU A 71 2.12 -1.01 -11.87
N PRO A 72 2.41 -2.25 -12.32
CA PRO A 72 2.87 -2.45 -13.68
C PRO A 72 1.81 -1.88 -14.61
N VAL A 73 2.14 -0.76 -15.25
CA VAL A 73 1.33 -0.22 -16.34
C VAL A 73 1.46 -1.22 -17.49
N ASP A 74 0.50 -2.13 -17.56
CA ASP A 74 0.30 -3.04 -18.68
C ASP A 74 -0.02 -2.21 -19.94
N ASN A 75 1.01 -1.60 -20.52
CA ASN A 75 0.94 -0.89 -21.79
C ASN A 75 0.67 -1.83 -22.97
N ASP A 76 0.61 -3.15 -22.72
CA ASP A 76 0.35 -4.19 -23.72
C ASP A 76 -1.09 -4.73 -23.68
N THR A 77 -1.98 -4.16 -22.85
CA THR A 77 -3.42 -4.39 -23.07
C THR A 77 -3.88 -3.55 -24.26
N GLU A 78 -3.49 -3.98 -25.47
CA GLU A 78 -4.36 -3.73 -26.60
C GLU A 78 -5.76 -4.21 -26.19
N PRO A 79 -6.82 -3.41 -26.36
CA PRO A 79 -8.16 -3.93 -26.16
C PRO A 79 -8.27 -5.13 -27.10
N VAL A 80 -8.35 -6.34 -26.54
CA VAL A 80 -8.67 -7.53 -27.31
C VAL A 80 -10.10 -7.32 -27.78
N VAL A 81 -10.23 -6.63 -28.90
CA VAL A 81 -11.48 -6.54 -29.66
C VAL A 81 -11.68 -7.94 -30.19
N LYS A 82 -12.29 -8.80 -29.38
CA LYS A 82 -12.77 -10.11 -29.83
C LYS A 82 -13.61 -9.82 -31.08
N PRO A 83 -13.30 -10.40 -32.25
CA PRO A 83 -14.12 -10.16 -33.43
C PRO A 83 -15.56 -10.54 -33.06
N ARG A 84 -16.47 -9.56 -33.16
CA ARG A 84 -17.89 -9.81 -32.91
C ARG A 84 -18.31 -10.98 -33.77
N THR A 85 -18.89 -11.99 -33.13
CA THR A 85 -19.43 -13.12 -33.90
C THR A 85 -20.68 -12.63 -34.63
N ARG A 86 -20.94 -13.14 -35.85
CA ARG A 86 -22.10 -12.76 -36.67
C ARG A 86 -23.45 -12.86 -35.92
N ALA A 87 -23.53 -13.73 -34.91
CA ALA A 87 -24.70 -13.88 -34.04
C ALA A 87 -24.90 -12.70 -33.07
N GLN A 88 -23.82 -12.01 -32.68
CA GLN A 88 -23.85 -10.86 -31.76
C GLN A 88 -24.25 -9.56 -32.48
N ASP A 89 -23.95 -9.42 -33.76
CA ASP A 89 -24.45 -8.28 -34.58
C ASP A 89 -25.96 -8.36 -34.80
N ALA A 90 -26.53 -9.57 -34.87
CA ALA A 90 -27.96 -9.79 -35.06
C ALA A 90 -28.80 -9.48 -33.81
N LEU A 91 -28.17 -9.44 -32.63
CA LEU A 91 -28.85 -9.18 -31.35
C LEU A 91 -28.76 -7.72 -30.89
N ASN A 92 -27.93 -6.90 -31.56
CA ASN A 92 -27.91 -5.45 -31.35
C ASN A 92 -28.63 -4.72 -32.50
N VAL A 93 -29.80 -5.23 -32.88
CA VAL A 93 -30.87 -4.40 -33.42
C VAL A 93 -31.29 -3.50 -32.25
N HIS A 94 -30.59 -2.39 -32.07
CA HIS A 94 -31.01 -1.34 -31.15
C HIS A 94 -32.37 -0.83 -31.65
N GLU A 95 -33.41 -1.40 -31.06
CA GLU A 95 -34.52 -0.68 -30.44
C GLU A 95 -34.59 0.79 -30.89
N PRO A 96 -35.53 1.17 -31.78
CA PRO A 96 -35.68 2.57 -32.15
C PRO A 96 -35.98 3.37 -30.90
N GLN A 97 -35.13 4.34 -30.58
CA GLN A 97 -35.40 5.31 -29.53
C GLN A 97 -36.68 6.06 -29.90
N GLU A 98 -37.72 5.91 -29.08
CA GLU A 98 -38.88 6.78 -29.10
C GLU A 98 -38.40 8.18 -28.71
N ILE A 99 -38.26 9.05 -29.72
CA ILE A 99 -38.05 10.47 -29.50
C ILE A 99 -39.42 11.04 -29.18
N ASP A 100 -39.59 11.49 -27.94
CA ASP A 100 -40.82 12.06 -27.40
C ASP A 100 -41.42 13.13 -28.34
N GLY A 101 -42.74 13.06 -28.48
CA GLY A 101 -43.47 13.59 -29.63
C GLY A 101 -43.54 15.11 -29.78
N GLU A 102 -43.75 15.51 -31.04
CA GLU A 102 -44.79 16.47 -31.45
C GLU A 102 -44.98 16.38 -32.98
N PRO A 103 -46.21 16.20 -33.50
CA PRO A 103 -46.45 16.34 -34.94
C PRO A 103 -46.52 17.83 -35.28
N VAL A 104 -45.44 18.39 -35.84
CA VAL A 104 -45.51 19.72 -36.47
C VAL A 104 -46.32 19.60 -37.75
N VAL A 105 -47.62 19.80 -37.62
CA VAL A 105 -48.55 20.05 -38.72
C VAL A 105 -48.05 21.29 -39.46
N LYS A 106 -47.49 21.12 -40.66
CA LYS A 106 -47.27 22.26 -41.57
C LYS A 106 -48.63 22.81 -41.97
N ARG A 107 -49.05 23.91 -41.33
CA ARG A 107 -50.20 24.69 -41.80
C ARG A 107 -49.78 25.41 -43.09
N PRO A 108 -50.52 25.26 -44.19
CA PRO A 108 -50.27 26.05 -45.39
C PRO A 108 -50.74 27.49 -45.12
N GLY A 109 -49.82 28.46 -45.11
CA GLY A 109 -50.21 29.88 -45.09
C GLY A 109 -49.32 30.87 -44.36
N ASP A 110 -48.18 30.49 -43.76
CA ASP A 110 -47.28 31.48 -43.17
C ASP A 110 -46.34 32.05 -44.24
N ASP A 111 -46.91 32.90 -45.08
CA ASP A 111 -46.22 33.82 -45.98
C ASP A 111 -45.38 34.79 -45.14
N ILE A 112 -44.07 34.82 -45.39
CA ILE A 112 -43.13 35.82 -44.86
C ILE A 112 -43.24 37.08 -45.73
N PRO A 113 -43.50 38.28 -45.15
CA PRO A 113 -43.03 39.51 -45.75
C PRO A 113 -41.76 40.03 -45.04
N PHE A 114 -40.97 40.69 -45.88
CA PHE A 114 -39.66 41.32 -45.72
C PHE A 114 -39.43 42.16 -44.46
#